data_AF-A0A661ARR3-F1
#
_entry.id   AF-A0A661ARR3-F1
#
_cell.length_a   1.000
_cell.length_b   1.000
_cell.length_c   1.000
_cell.angle_alpha   90.00
_cell.angle_beta   90.00
_cell.angle_gamma   90.00
#
_symmetry.space_group_name_H-M   'P 1'
#
loop_
_entity.id
_entity.type
_entity.pdbx_description
1 polymer ?
#
loop_
_entity_poly.entity_id
_entity_poly.type
_entity_poly.pdbx_seq_one_letter_code
_entity_poly.pdbx_strand_id
1 'polypeptide(L)' 'DLLMKSYSSVYKNFHFAKNKGYPTKEHYSDIEKFGITIIHRKSFRLR' A
#
# COMPACT_ATOMS: atom_id res chain seq x y z
N ASP A 1 10.64 -1.04 -11.11
CA ASP A 1 9.16 -0.95 -11.23
C ASP A 1 8.37 -2.27 -11.09
N LEU A 2 8.99 -3.46 -11.17
CA LEU A 2 8.21 -4.72 -11.23
C LEU A 2 7.68 -5.20 -9.86
N LEU A 3 8.38 -4.89 -8.76
CA LEU A 3 8.03 -5.40 -7.43
C LEU A 3 6.66 -4.91 -6.91
N MET A 4 6.33 -3.63 -7.14
CA MET A 4 5.02 -3.10 -6.70
C MET A 4 3.87 -3.60 -7.58
N LYS A 5 4.15 -3.94 -8.85
CA LYS A 5 3.16 -4.60 -9.72
C LYS A 5 2.82 -6.00 -9.22
N SER A 6 3.81 -6.80 -8.82
CA SER A 6 3.54 -8.14 -8.26
C SER A 6 2.77 -8.04 -6.93
N TYR A 7 3.12 -7.08 -6.07
CA TYR A 7 2.34 -6.83 -4.85
C TYR A 7 0.91 -6.36 -5.13
N SER A 8 0.67 -5.63 -6.22
CA SER A 8 -0.69 -5.25 -6.62
C SER A 8 -1.57 -6.46 -6.96
N SER A 9 -0.98 -7.56 -7.45
CA SER A 9 -1.72 -8.79 -7.73
C SER A 9 -2.09 -9.55 -6.45
N VAL A 10 -1.24 -9.49 -5.42
CA VAL A 10 -1.45 -10.11 -4.11
C VAL A 10 -2.37 -9.26 -3.23
N TYR A 11 -2.10 -7.96 -3.16
CA TYR A 11 -2.81 -6.97 -2.35
C TYR A 11 -3.64 -6.04 -3.26
N LYS A 12 -4.67 -6.61 -3.88
CA LYS A 12 -5.53 -5.92 -4.86
C LYS A 12 -6.19 -4.65 -4.31
N ASN A 13 -6.40 -4.61 -2.99
CA ASN A 13 -7.10 -3.54 -2.29
C ASN A 13 -6.25 -2.26 -2.09
N PHE A 14 -4.94 -2.31 -2.33
CA PHE A 14 -4.03 -1.21 -2.00
C PHE A 14 -3.44 -0.49 -3.21
N HIS A 15 -3.85 -0.87 -4.42
CA HIS A 15 -3.48 -0.20 -5.68
C HIS A 15 -1.96 0.05 -5.85
N PHE A 16 -1.12 -0.89 -5.40
CA PHE A 16 0.35 -0.76 -5.43
C PHE A 16 0.93 -0.52 -6.82
N ALA A 17 0.26 -1.00 -7.88
CA ALA A 17 0.67 -0.72 -9.25
C ALA A 17 0.59 0.79 -9.60
N LYS A 18 -0.32 1.53 -8.98
CA LYS A 18 -0.58 2.96 -9.21
C LYS A 18 0.21 3.83 -8.22
N ASN A 19 0.11 3.57 -6.92
CA ASN A 19 0.75 4.39 -5.89
C ASN A 19 2.19 3.97 -5.55
N LYS A 20 2.67 2.82 -6.07
CA LYS A 20 4.02 2.27 -5.82
C LYS A 20 4.41 2.16 -4.33
N GLY A 21 3.44 2.11 -3.42
CA GLY A 21 3.67 2.09 -1.97
C GLY A 21 4.03 3.46 -1.36
N TYR A 22 3.79 4.56 -2.07
CA TYR A 22 3.86 5.90 -1.51
C TYR A 22 2.59 6.21 -0.72
N PRO A 23 2.70 7.00 0.37
CA PRO A 23 1.58 7.36 1.25
C PRO A 23 0.68 8.42 0.59
N THR A 24 -0.12 8.01 -0.39
CA THR A 24 -1.15 8.85 -1.01
C THR A 24 -2.43 8.83 -0.19
N LYS A 25 -3.32 9.81 -0.41
CA LYS A 25 -4.66 9.83 0.24
C LYS A 25 -5.45 8.54 -0.01
N GLU A 26 -5.39 8.02 -1.23
CA GLU A 26 -5.98 6.72 -1.59
C GLU A 26 -5.36 5.60 -0.77
N HIS A 27 -4.03 5.56 -0.65
CA HIS A 27 -3.35 4.52 0.12
C HIS A 27 -3.68 4.56 1.61
N TYR A 28 -3.79 5.76 2.20
CA TYR A 28 -4.27 5.91 3.58
C TYR A 28 -5.70 5.41 3.76
N SER A 29 -6.60 5.71 2.83
CA SER A 29 -7.98 5.24 2.86
C SER A 29 -8.05 3.71 2.77
N ASP A 30 -7.21 3.11 1.94
CA ASP A 30 -7.10 1.65 1.81
C ASP A 30 -6.55 1.02 3.11
N ILE A 31 -5.55 1.63 3.75
CA ILE A 31 -5.01 1.18 5.04
C ILE A 31 -6.04 1.31 6.16
N GLU A 32 -6.82 2.39 6.20
CA GLU A 32 -7.87 2.58 7.20
C GLU A 32 -8.98 1.53 7.03
N LYS A 33 -9.33 1.20 5.78
CA LYS A 33 -10.40 0.24 5.46
C LYS A 33 -9.99 -1.23 5.63
N PHE A 34 -8.76 -1.59 5.27
CA PHE A 34 -8.29 -2.98 5.20
C PHE A 34 -7.19 -3.33 6.21
N GLY A 35 -6.67 -2.34 6.94
CA GLY A 35 -5.53 -2.48 7.85
C GLY A 35 -4.18 -2.44 7.14
N ILE A 36 -3.09 -2.39 7.92
CA ILE A 36 -1.74 -2.50 7.38
C ILE A 36 -1.40 -3.95 7.03
N THR A 37 -0.67 -4.15 5.93
CA THR A 37 -0.11 -5.47 5.53
C THR A 37 1.36 -5.62 5.98
N ILE A 38 1.90 -6.84 5.89
CA ILE A 38 3.29 -7.16 6.28
C ILE A 38 4.36 -6.38 5.50
N ILE A 39 4.05 -5.93 4.28
CA ILE A 39 4.99 -5.17 3.44
C ILE A 39 5.00 -3.67 3.77
N HIS A 40 4.07 -3.19 4.61
CA HIS A 40 4.06 -1.80 5.05
C HIS A 40 5.18 -1.56 6.06
N ARG A 41 5.86 -0.41 5.90
CA ARG A 41 6.94 -0.01 6.80
C ARG A 41 6.36 0.54 8.09
N LYS A 42 6.43 -0.27 9.17
CA LYS A 42 5.96 0.12 10.51
C LYS A 42 6.71 1.32 11.11
N SER A 43 7.92 1.59 10.64
CA SER A 43 8.69 2.79 11.02
C SER A 43 8.15 4.08 10.40
N PHE A 44 7.36 3.96 9.34
CA PHE A 44 6.71 5.11 8.72
C PHE A 44 5.54 5.53 9.61
N ARG A 45 5.62 6.73 10.19
CA ARG A 45 4.52 7.28 10.97
C ARG A 45 3.39 7.62 10.02
N LEU A 46 2.35 6.78 10.01
CA LEU A 46 1.03 7.14 9.50
C LEU A 46 0.53 8.22 10.47
N ARG A 47 0.66 9.49 10.09
CA ARG A 47 0.27 10.63 10.92
C ARG A 47 -1.02 11.23 10.39
#